data_AF-M3HJW5-F1
#
_entry.id   AF-M3HJW5-F1
#
_cell.length_a   1.000
_cell.length_b   1.000
_cell.length_c   1.000
_cell.angle_alpha   90.00
_cell.angle_beta   90.00
_cell.angle_gamma   90.00
#
_symmetry.space_group_name_H-M   'P 1'
#
loop_
_entity.id
_entity.type
_entity.pdbx_description
1 polymer ?
#
loop_
_entity_poly.entity_id
_entity_poly.type
_entity_poly.pdbx_seq_one_letter_code
_entity_poly.pdbx_strand_id
1 'polypeptide(L)'
;MIGRVWCGWACPQTVFTDLFDFIGRTILGSKYGKKDAPLFGKILVHKLWIFLSLLGALAWVSYFADPYEMISDILSSSFLTNPPTWIYFTLFFTATLYLDMAFVREQFCKYACPYARFQTVMMDADSINVTYDFKRGEPRRKAKIQIGDCTACNLCLVVCPTGIDIREGVNIGCISCGKCVDACTKTMGKEGKKTLIGYMSENQANDPKNKIRWIRPRSFIYGILLLCVLITSVILLYNRIPLYANILPDRIVQPMEIPGEIVRNFYNAQLSNMTFENRLLNVSVEESTLPSPIRILLGGTQTPSVEIQANSVQDFRIILETTLKSSNRSQSQTSHQITLKITDSKNKNYQLKKTIPFRIPISIQN
;
A
#
# COMPACT_ATOMS: atom_id res chain seq x y z
N MET A 1 14.71 -0.66 18.56
CA MET A 1 14.40 -0.23 19.95
C MET A 1 13.44 -1.23 20.57
N ILE A 2 12.21 -1.32 20.06
CA ILE A 2 11.26 -2.37 20.40
C ILE A 2 11.38 -3.43 19.30
N GLY A 3 11.54 -4.70 19.68
CA GLY A 3 11.64 -5.82 18.76
C GLY A 3 10.33 -6.07 18.00
N ARG A 4 10.02 -7.33 17.70
CA ARG A 4 8.89 -7.70 16.85
C ARG A 4 7.51 -7.60 17.50
N VAL A 5 7.35 -6.73 18.49
CA VAL A 5 6.08 -6.51 19.22
C VAL A 5 4.95 -6.13 18.27
N TRP A 6 5.22 -5.34 17.22
CA TRP A 6 4.23 -5.05 16.17
C TRP A 6 3.66 -6.33 15.54
N CYS A 7 4.51 -7.31 15.22
CA CYS A 7 4.09 -8.58 14.64
C CYS A 7 3.10 -9.32 15.55
N GLY A 8 3.28 -9.26 16.87
CA GLY A 8 2.46 -10.02 17.82
C GLY A 8 1.17 -9.33 18.26
N TRP A 9 1.08 -8.00 18.14
CA TRP A 9 0.00 -7.23 18.78
C TRP A 9 -0.87 -6.42 17.81
N ALA A 10 -0.33 -6.00 16.67
CA ALA A 10 -1.03 -5.08 15.78
C ALA A 10 -0.95 -5.47 14.30
N CYS A 11 -0.09 -6.42 13.95
CA CYS A 11 -0.01 -6.93 12.59
C CYS A 11 -1.36 -7.53 12.16
N PRO A 12 -1.89 -7.13 10.98
CA PRO A 12 -3.16 -7.65 10.48
C PRO A 12 -3.19 -9.18 10.47
N GLN A 13 -2.09 -9.84 10.06
CA GLN A 13 -1.99 -11.30 10.06
C GLN A 13 -2.40 -11.92 11.41
N THR A 14 -1.83 -11.40 12.50
CA THR A 14 -2.08 -11.92 13.86
C THR A 14 -3.45 -11.54 14.36
N VAL A 15 -3.89 -10.30 14.14
CA VAL A 15 -5.22 -9.84 14.55
C VAL A 15 -6.33 -10.66 13.86
N PHE A 16 -6.22 -10.90 12.55
CA PHE A 16 -7.16 -11.73 11.81
C PHE A 16 -7.10 -13.20 12.26
N THR A 17 -5.90 -13.76 12.48
CA THR A 17 -5.78 -15.16 12.95
C THR A 17 -6.39 -15.32 14.35
N ASP A 18 -6.12 -14.41 15.28
CA ASP A 18 -6.70 -14.43 16.63
C ASP A 18 -8.23 -14.23 16.57
N LEU A 19 -8.75 -13.42 15.63
CA LEU A 19 -10.20 -13.28 15.40
C LEU A 19 -10.83 -14.58 14.86
N PHE A 20 -10.16 -15.27 13.93
CA PHE A 20 -10.62 -16.58 13.43
C PHE A 20 -10.66 -17.63 14.55
N ASP A 21 -9.61 -17.66 15.37
CA ASP A 21 -9.53 -18.49 16.57
C ASP A 21 -10.62 -18.14 17.58
N PHE A 22 -10.91 -16.84 17.78
CA PHE A 22 -11.96 -16.37 18.67
C PHE A 22 -13.34 -16.88 18.23
N ILE A 23 -13.67 -16.74 16.93
CA ILE A 23 -14.92 -17.28 16.35
C ILE A 23 -15.00 -18.79 16.55
N GLY A 24 -13.91 -19.49 16.23
CA GLY A 24 -13.83 -20.95 16.36
C GLY A 24 -14.04 -21.43 17.80
N ARG A 25 -13.38 -20.78 18.76
CA ARG A 25 -13.49 -21.11 20.20
C ARG A 25 -14.85 -20.73 20.78
N THR A 26 -15.47 -19.65 20.29
CA THR A 26 -16.80 -19.24 20.75
C THR A 26 -17.88 -20.24 20.35
N ILE A 27 -17.78 -20.80 19.13
CA ILE A 27 -18.79 -21.75 18.61
C ILE A 27 -18.51 -23.19 19.06
N LEU A 28 -17.25 -23.64 19.00
CA LEU A 28 -16.89 -25.04 19.27
C LEU A 28 -16.36 -25.28 20.70
N GLY A 29 -16.07 -24.22 21.45
CA GLY A 29 -15.59 -24.31 22.83
C GLY A 29 -14.34 -25.19 22.96
N SER A 30 -14.39 -26.12 23.92
CA SER A 30 -13.30 -27.07 24.21
C SER A 30 -13.06 -28.10 23.10
N LYS A 31 -13.92 -28.16 22.08
CA LYS A 31 -13.79 -29.03 20.91
C LYS A 31 -13.14 -28.33 19.72
N TYR A 32 -12.83 -27.04 19.81
CA TYR A 32 -12.08 -26.34 18.76
C TYR A 32 -10.73 -27.04 18.50
N GLY A 33 -10.42 -27.32 17.24
CA GLY A 33 -9.20 -28.04 16.84
C GLY A 33 -9.20 -29.56 17.11
N LYS A 34 -10.29 -30.14 17.65
CA LYS A 34 -10.40 -31.59 17.88
C LYS A 34 -11.16 -32.29 16.75
N LYS A 35 -10.80 -33.55 16.47
CA LYS A 35 -11.47 -34.37 15.45
C LYS A 35 -12.96 -34.56 15.75
N ASP A 36 -13.30 -34.71 17.03
CA ASP A 36 -14.66 -34.99 17.53
C ASP A 36 -15.58 -33.75 17.66
N ALA A 37 -15.21 -32.63 17.02
CA ALA A 37 -16.05 -31.44 17.03
C ALA A 37 -17.31 -31.63 16.17
N PRO A 38 -18.48 -31.11 16.59
CA PRO A 38 -19.75 -31.30 15.89
C PRO A 38 -19.67 -30.75 14.46
N LEU A 39 -20.19 -31.53 13.49
CA LEU A 39 -20.11 -31.18 12.06
C LEU A 39 -20.79 -29.85 11.74
N PHE A 40 -21.98 -29.62 12.29
CA PHE A 40 -22.71 -28.36 12.11
C PHE A 40 -21.92 -27.16 12.62
N GLY A 41 -21.28 -27.28 13.79
CA GLY A 41 -20.42 -26.24 14.34
C GLY A 41 -19.20 -25.97 13.46
N LYS A 42 -18.56 -27.01 12.90
CA LYS A 42 -17.46 -26.85 11.94
C LYS A 42 -17.91 -26.09 10.69
N ILE A 43 -19.04 -26.48 10.10
CA ILE A 43 -19.60 -25.81 8.91
C ILE A 43 -19.90 -24.34 9.21
N LEU A 44 -20.50 -24.05 10.37
CA LEU A 44 -20.82 -22.68 10.77
C LEU A 44 -19.54 -21.83 10.94
N VAL A 45 -18.50 -22.38 11.58
CA VAL A 45 -17.20 -21.70 11.73
C VAL A 45 -16.60 -21.39 10.36
N HIS A 46 -16.54 -22.36 9.44
CA HIS A 46 -16.00 -22.13 8.10
C HIS A 46 -16.82 -21.11 7.30
N LYS A 47 -18.16 -21.14 7.42
CA LYS A 47 -19.03 -20.11 6.79
C LYS A 47 -18.72 -18.71 7.32
N LEU A 48 -18.55 -18.56 8.64
CA LEU A 48 -18.20 -17.27 9.24
C LEU A 48 -16.78 -16.81 8.88
N TRP A 49 -15.83 -17.74 8.77
CA TRP A 49 -14.48 -17.44 8.29
C TRP A 49 -14.47 -16.95 6.84
N ILE A 50 -15.24 -17.59 5.95
CA ILE A 50 -15.39 -17.15 4.57
C ILE A 50 -16.07 -15.78 4.53
N PHE A 51 -17.13 -15.58 5.32
CA PHE A 51 -17.81 -14.28 5.41
C PHE A 51 -16.88 -13.16 5.90
N LEU A 52 -16.08 -13.41 6.93
CA LEU A 52 -15.10 -12.45 7.44
C LEU A 52 -13.98 -12.18 6.41
N SER A 53 -13.53 -13.22 5.70
CA SER A 53 -12.57 -13.07 4.59
C SER A 53 -13.14 -12.23 3.46
N LEU A 54 -14.43 -12.38 3.17
CA LEU A 54 -15.14 -11.59 2.16
C LEU A 54 -15.20 -10.11 2.55
N LEU A 55 -15.51 -9.81 3.82
CA LEU A 55 -15.49 -8.42 4.31
C LEU A 55 -14.07 -7.81 4.25
N GLY A 56 -13.05 -8.58 4.63
CA GLY A 56 -11.65 -8.16 4.53
C GLY A 56 -11.23 -7.92 3.07
N ALA A 57 -11.62 -8.80 2.15
CA ALA A 57 -11.35 -8.66 0.73
C ALA A 57 -12.09 -7.45 0.12
N LEU A 58 -13.35 -7.22 0.48
CA LEU A 58 -14.11 -6.05 0.03
C LEU A 58 -13.44 -4.74 0.48
N ALA A 59 -13.03 -4.65 1.76
CA ALA A 59 -12.32 -3.49 2.28
C ALA A 59 -10.95 -3.28 1.61
N TRP A 60 -10.28 -4.35 1.21
CA TRP A 60 -9.04 -4.27 0.45
C TRP A 60 -9.27 -3.80 -0.99
N VAL A 61 -10.27 -4.35 -1.68
CA VAL A 61 -10.59 -4.03 -3.07
C VAL A 61 -11.17 -2.61 -3.20
N SER A 62 -11.88 -2.10 -2.19
CA SER A 62 -12.38 -0.72 -2.17
C SER A 62 -11.28 0.34 -2.13
N TYR A 63 -10.01 -0.05 -1.93
CA TYR A 63 -8.89 0.85 -2.15
C TYR A 63 -8.63 1.14 -3.63
N PHE A 64 -8.98 0.18 -4.51
CA PHE A 64 -8.71 0.25 -5.95
C PHE A 64 -9.96 0.56 -6.79
N ALA A 65 -11.13 0.10 -6.34
CA ALA A 65 -12.42 0.39 -6.96
C ALA A 65 -13.21 1.38 -6.09
N ASP A 66 -14.01 2.25 -6.71
CA ASP A 66 -14.79 3.25 -5.99
C ASP A 66 -15.79 2.55 -5.04
N PRO A 67 -15.73 2.81 -3.71
CA PRO A 67 -16.62 2.16 -2.76
C PRO A 67 -18.09 2.50 -2.99
N TYR A 68 -18.42 3.69 -3.50
CA TYR A 68 -19.80 4.09 -3.77
C TYR A 68 -20.36 3.31 -4.95
N GLU A 69 -19.58 3.12 -6.02
CA GLU A 69 -19.96 2.28 -7.16
C GLU A 69 -20.18 0.83 -6.71
N MET A 70 -19.23 0.26 -5.95
CA MET A 70 -19.33 -1.11 -5.42
C MET A 70 -20.59 -1.33 -4.58
N ILE A 71 -20.93 -0.40 -3.68
CA ILE A 71 -22.13 -0.49 -2.85
C ILE A 71 -23.40 -0.39 -3.72
N SER A 72 -23.42 0.53 -4.68
CA SER A 72 -24.56 0.71 -5.59
C SER A 72 -24.80 -0.53 -6.46
N ASP A 73 -23.73 -1.19 -6.92
CA ASP A 73 -23.80 -2.42 -7.71
C ASP A 73 -24.34 -3.59 -6.88
N ILE A 74 -23.89 -3.72 -5.63
CA ILE A 74 -24.37 -4.76 -4.71
C ILE A 74 -25.86 -4.56 -4.40
N LEU A 75 -26.29 -3.32 -4.14
CA LEU A 75 -27.69 -3.01 -3.82
C LEU A 75 -28.64 -3.21 -5.01
N SER A 76 -28.19 -2.84 -6.21
CA SER A 76 -28.97 -2.97 -7.44
C SER A 76 -28.93 -4.38 -8.04
N SER A 77 -28.09 -5.28 -7.50
CA SER A 77 -27.82 -6.61 -8.06
C SER A 77 -27.36 -6.58 -9.53
N SER A 78 -26.82 -5.43 -9.99
CA SER A 78 -26.31 -5.22 -11.36
C SER A 78 -25.19 -6.19 -11.73
N PHE A 79 -24.45 -6.65 -10.72
CA PHE A 79 -23.34 -7.57 -10.90
C PHE A 79 -23.72 -8.95 -11.44
N LEU A 80 -24.99 -9.36 -11.34
CA LEU A 80 -25.45 -10.65 -11.86
C LEU A 80 -25.56 -10.65 -13.39
N THR A 81 -25.84 -9.50 -14.00
CA THR A 81 -26.03 -9.37 -15.45
C THR A 81 -24.75 -8.96 -16.15
N ASN A 82 -23.96 -8.05 -15.56
CA ASN A 82 -22.65 -7.65 -16.05
C ASN A 82 -21.67 -7.57 -14.87
N PRO A 83 -20.91 -8.64 -14.56
CA PRO A 83 -20.02 -8.64 -13.41
C PRO A 83 -18.85 -7.67 -13.63
N PRO A 84 -18.76 -6.58 -12.85
CA PRO A 84 -17.62 -5.68 -12.91
C PRO A 84 -16.34 -6.40 -12.46
N THR A 85 -15.18 -5.95 -12.97
CA THR A 85 -13.90 -6.63 -12.75
C THR A 85 -13.55 -6.77 -11.26
N TRP A 86 -13.98 -5.82 -10.42
CA TRP A 86 -13.69 -5.82 -8.99
C TRP A 86 -14.22 -7.06 -8.27
N ILE A 87 -15.29 -7.72 -8.75
CA ILE A 87 -15.84 -8.93 -8.12
C ILE A 87 -14.89 -10.11 -8.23
N TYR A 88 -14.24 -10.28 -9.39
CA TYR A 88 -13.28 -11.36 -9.59
C TYR A 88 -12.08 -11.20 -8.64
N PHE A 89 -11.60 -9.97 -8.48
CA PHE A 89 -10.55 -9.67 -7.50
C PHE A 89 -11.01 -9.91 -6.06
N THR A 90 -12.22 -9.48 -5.70
CA THR A 90 -12.79 -9.74 -4.37
C THR A 90 -12.87 -11.24 -4.08
N LEU A 91 -13.36 -12.05 -5.02
CA LEU A 91 -13.44 -13.51 -4.86
C LEU A 91 -12.06 -14.14 -4.73
N PHE A 92 -11.09 -13.71 -5.56
CA PHE A 92 -9.71 -14.18 -5.49
C PHE A 92 -9.06 -13.85 -4.14
N PHE A 93 -9.19 -12.61 -3.66
CA PHE A 93 -8.65 -12.20 -2.36
C PHE A 93 -9.40 -12.85 -1.20
N THR A 94 -10.71 -13.08 -1.32
CA THR A 94 -11.49 -13.83 -0.31
C THR A 94 -10.97 -15.25 -0.18
N ALA A 95 -10.76 -15.95 -1.30
CA ALA A 95 -10.21 -17.30 -1.31
C ALA A 95 -8.80 -17.34 -0.72
N THR A 96 -7.95 -16.39 -1.10
CA THR A 96 -6.56 -16.32 -0.62
C THR A 96 -6.49 -16.01 0.88
N LEU A 97 -7.25 -15.01 1.36
CA LEU A 97 -7.32 -14.66 2.79
C LEU A 97 -7.89 -15.82 3.61
N TYR A 98 -8.93 -16.48 3.12
CA TYR A 98 -9.49 -17.66 3.78
C TYR A 98 -8.47 -18.79 3.87
N LEU A 99 -7.78 -19.11 2.78
CA LEU A 99 -6.77 -20.17 2.77
C LEU A 99 -5.61 -19.86 3.72
N ASP A 100 -5.15 -18.61 3.73
CA ASP A 100 -4.09 -18.17 4.61
C ASP A 100 -4.52 -18.26 6.07
N MET A 101 -5.62 -17.62 6.46
CA MET A 101 -6.08 -17.59 7.87
C MET A 101 -6.58 -18.95 8.39
N ALA A 102 -7.17 -19.79 7.54
CA ALA A 102 -7.69 -21.09 7.98
C ALA A 102 -6.60 -22.16 8.10
N PHE A 103 -5.57 -22.14 7.23
CA PHE A 103 -4.59 -23.22 7.12
C PHE A 103 -3.15 -22.80 7.37
N VAL A 104 -2.70 -21.68 6.78
CA VAL A 104 -1.29 -21.26 6.85
C VAL A 104 -0.99 -20.53 8.17
N ARG A 105 -1.87 -19.61 8.56
CA ARG A 105 -1.86 -18.87 9.83
C ARG A 105 -0.50 -18.20 10.10
N GLU A 106 0.05 -18.38 11.29
CA GLU A 106 1.33 -17.78 11.70
C GLU A 106 2.56 -18.42 11.02
N GLN A 107 2.40 -19.48 10.21
CA GLN A 107 3.49 -20.01 9.39
C GLN A 107 3.90 -19.01 8.30
N PHE A 108 2.96 -18.16 7.84
CA PHE A 108 3.27 -17.05 6.93
C PHE A 108 4.34 -16.13 7.53
N CYS A 109 4.23 -15.81 8.82
CA CYS A 109 5.18 -14.97 9.55
C CYS A 109 6.59 -15.56 9.66
N LYS A 110 6.72 -16.89 9.55
CA LYS A 110 8.01 -17.62 9.64
C LYS A 110 8.70 -17.73 8.27
N TYR A 111 7.93 -18.02 7.22
CA TYR A 111 8.49 -18.39 5.91
C TYR A 111 8.33 -17.31 4.84
N ALA A 112 7.18 -16.64 4.78
CA ALA A 112 6.84 -15.76 3.66
C ALA A 112 6.97 -14.27 3.98
N CYS A 113 6.75 -13.85 5.23
CA CYS A 113 6.67 -12.44 5.60
C CYS A 113 8.03 -11.72 5.44
N PRO A 114 8.16 -10.76 4.50
CA PRO A 114 9.40 -10.02 4.31
C PRO A 114 9.67 -9.05 5.47
N TYR A 115 8.60 -8.51 6.07
CA TYR A 115 8.70 -7.62 7.23
C TYR A 115 9.35 -8.32 8.43
N ALA A 116 8.99 -9.59 8.68
CA ALA A 116 9.61 -10.40 9.72
C ALA A 116 11.13 -10.51 9.53
N ARG A 117 11.58 -10.75 8.29
CA ARG A 117 13.00 -10.87 7.95
C ARG A 117 13.74 -9.54 8.10
N PHE A 118 13.17 -8.48 7.54
CA PHE A 118 13.76 -7.13 7.61
C PHE A 118 13.88 -6.66 9.06
N GLN A 119 12.84 -6.86 9.88
CA GLN A 119 12.86 -6.47 11.28
C GLN A 119 13.91 -7.22 12.09
N THR A 120 14.10 -8.53 11.86
CA THR A 120 15.15 -9.30 12.56
C THR A 120 16.56 -8.81 12.21
N VAL A 121 16.82 -8.37 10.97
CA VAL A 121 18.12 -7.79 10.58
C VAL A 121 18.38 -6.45 11.27
N MET A 122 17.33 -5.66 11.54
CA MET A 122 17.44 -4.39 12.25
C MET A 122 17.58 -4.53 13.77
N MET A 123 17.35 -5.73 14.31
CA MET A 123 17.50 -6.01 15.73
C MET A 123 18.97 -6.23 16.12
N ASP A 124 19.27 -5.88 17.36
CA ASP A 124 20.57 -5.99 18.01
C ASP A 124 20.39 -6.54 19.43
N ALA A 125 21.47 -6.90 20.11
CA ALA A 125 21.45 -7.51 21.45
C ALA A 125 20.80 -6.62 22.53
N ASP A 126 20.69 -5.31 22.28
CA ASP A 126 20.01 -4.37 23.16
C ASP A 126 18.52 -4.16 22.81
N SER A 127 18.02 -4.65 21.68
CA SER A 127 16.60 -4.53 21.32
C SER A 127 15.72 -5.38 22.24
N ILE A 128 14.62 -4.80 22.73
CA ILE A 128 13.71 -5.49 23.64
C ILE A 128 12.93 -6.53 22.84
N ASN A 129 13.04 -7.80 23.20
CA ASN A 129 12.26 -8.88 22.62
C ASN A 129 11.75 -9.81 23.72
N VAL A 130 10.85 -10.73 23.39
CA VAL A 130 10.56 -11.88 24.24
C VAL A 130 11.81 -12.74 24.28
N THR A 131 12.43 -12.83 25.46
CA THR A 131 13.74 -13.48 25.66
C THR A 131 13.68 -14.37 26.90
N TYR A 132 14.40 -15.49 26.86
CA TYR A 132 14.56 -16.43 27.98
C TYR A 132 15.82 -16.11 28.78
N ASP A 133 15.70 -16.07 30.10
CA ASP A 133 16.82 -15.93 31.04
C ASP A 133 17.59 -17.26 31.13
N PHE A 134 18.58 -17.39 30.25
CA PHE A 134 19.40 -18.60 30.15
C PHE A 134 20.22 -18.86 31.42
N LYS A 135 20.79 -17.82 32.03
CA LYS A 135 21.67 -17.97 33.21
C LYS A 135 20.91 -18.47 34.44
N ARG A 136 19.67 -18.02 34.62
CA ARG A 136 18.82 -18.45 35.74
C ARG A 136 18.12 -19.77 35.45
N GLY A 137 17.70 -19.97 34.20
CA GLY A 137 16.92 -21.14 33.81
C GLY A 137 17.75 -22.41 33.63
N GLU A 138 19.00 -22.28 33.17
CA GLU A 138 19.86 -23.41 32.79
C GLU A 138 20.98 -23.68 33.82
N PRO A 139 21.43 -24.95 33.97
CA PRO A 139 20.92 -26.14 33.30
C PRO A 139 19.55 -26.56 33.85
N ARG A 140 18.68 -27.07 32.96
CA ARG A 140 17.31 -27.49 33.33
C ARG A 140 17.30 -28.48 34.49
N ARG A 141 16.27 -28.39 35.33
CA ARG A 141 15.99 -29.39 36.37
C ARG A 141 15.93 -30.78 35.73
N LYS A 142 16.77 -31.71 36.22
CA LYS A 142 16.71 -33.13 35.87
C LYS A 142 16.13 -33.88 37.07
N ALA A 143 14.92 -34.43 36.91
CA ALA A 143 14.19 -35.14 37.96
C ALA A 143 14.05 -34.31 39.26
N LYS A 144 14.41 -34.87 40.43
CA LYS A 144 14.31 -34.21 41.74
C LYS A 144 15.46 -33.23 42.04
N ILE A 145 16.48 -33.16 41.18
CA ILE A 145 17.66 -32.31 41.43
C ILE A 145 17.42 -30.95 40.78
N GLN A 146 17.25 -29.93 41.62
CA GLN A 146 17.12 -28.55 41.18
C GLN A 146 18.49 -27.95 40.95
N ILE A 147 18.86 -27.77 39.67
CA ILE A 147 20.12 -27.15 39.26
C ILE A 147 19.85 -25.73 38.75
N GLY A 148 18.94 -25.57 37.79
CA GLY A 148 18.38 -24.29 37.35
C GLY A 148 16.90 -24.14 37.71
N ASP A 149 16.36 -22.94 37.50
CA ASP A 149 14.97 -22.61 37.79
C ASP A 149 13.98 -23.20 36.77
N CYS A 150 14.44 -23.58 35.56
CA CYS A 150 13.58 -24.14 34.53
C CYS A 150 13.17 -25.57 34.88
N THR A 151 11.85 -25.79 34.97
CA THR A 151 11.26 -27.10 35.31
C THR A 151 11.13 -28.07 34.12
N ALA A 152 11.62 -27.70 32.94
CA ALA A 152 11.52 -28.48 31.70
C ALA A 152 10.09 -28.91 31.30
N CYS A 153 9.07 -28.15 31.70
CA CYS A 153 7.66 -28.46 31.41
C CYS A 153 7.24 -28.37 29.93
N ASN A 154 8.07 -27.77 29.07
CA ASN A 154 7.82 -27.53 27.63
C ASN A 154 6.53 -26.74 27.30
N LEU A 155 5.85 -26.14 28.29
CA LEU A 155 4.64 -25.35 28.05
C LEU A 155 4.90 -24.16 27.12
N CYS A 156 6.07 -23.53 27.21
CA CYS A 156 6.47 -22.43 26.34
C CYS A 156 6.51 -22.81 24.84
N LEU A 157 6.83 -24.07 24.51
CA LEU A 157 6.81 -24.60 23.15
C LEU A 157 5.38 -24.88 22.69
N VAL A 158 4.55 -25.48 23.56
CA VAL A 158 3.17 -25.86 23.24
C VAL A 158 2.27 -24.65 22.98
N VAL A 159 2.45 -23.57 23.73
CA VAL A 159 1.65 -22.34 23.57
C VAL A 159 2.15 -21.44 22.44
N CYS A 160 3.31 -21.74 21.84
CA CYS A 160 3.90 -20.93 20.79
C CYS A 160 3.16 -21.14 19.47
N PRO A 161 2.52 -20.09 18.88
CA PRO A 161 1.78 -20.25 17.63
C PRO A 161 2.69 -20.61 16.44
N THR A 162 3.95 -20.19 16.47
CA THR A 162 4.93 -20.50 15.42
C THR A 162 5.75 -21.77 15.69
N GLY A 163 5.54 -22.42 16.84
CA GLY A 163 6.20 -23.67 17.20
C GLY A 163 7.72 -23.57 17.41
N ILE A 164 8.21 -22.41 17.86
CA ILE A 164 9.63 -22.22 18.19
C ILE A 164 9.92 -22.56 19.66
N ASP A 165 11.12 -23.07 19.94
CA ASP A 165 11.64 -23.16 21.30
C ASP A 165 12.41 -21.89 21.67
N ILE A 166 11.81 -21.04 22.51
CA ILE A 166 12.43 -19.78 22.95
C ILE A 166 13.67 -19.97 23.82
N ARG A 167 13.92 -21.20 24.31
CA ARG A 167 15.11 -21.53 25.11
C ARG A 167 16.37 -21.66 24.25
N GLU A 168 16.23 -21.85 22.94
CA GLU A 168 17.34 -21.90 21.97
C GLU A 168 17.88 -20.51 21.60
N GLY A 169 17.27 -19.44 22.14
CA GLY A 169 17.67 -18.06 21.91
C GLY A 169 16.72 -17.33 20.94
N VAL A 170 17.21 -16.22 20.40
CA VAL A 170 16.40 -15.36 19.52
C VAL A 170 16.19 -16.04 18.17
N ASN A 171 14.95 -16.44 17.90
CA ASN A 171 14.57 -17.08 16.65
C ASN A 171 13.77 -16.13 15.74
N ILE A 172 14.00 -16.20 14.43
CA ILE A 172 13.26 -15.44 13.41
C ILE A 172 11.79 -15.85 13.30
N GLY A 173 11.39 -16.98 13.88
CA GLY A 173 9.97 -17.35 14.02
C GLY A 173 9.25 -16.65 15.16
N CYS A 174 9.94 -15.91 16.04
CA CYS A 174 9.31 -15.25 17.18
C CYS A 174 8.57 -13.99 16.74
N ILE A 175 7.24 -13.97 16.92
CA ILE A 175 6.39 -12.80 16.66
C ILE A 175 6.21 -11.91 17.91
N SER A 176 6.91 -12.20 19.01
CA SER A 176 6.84 -11.41 20.25
C SER A 176 5.42 -11.23 20.82
N CYS A 177 4.56 -12.24 20.71
CA CYS A 177 3.16 -12.19 21.20
C CYS A 177 3.02 -12.42 22.72
N GLY A 178 4.06 -12.90 23.40
CA GLY A 178 4.05 -13.08 24.87
C GLY A 178 3.31 -14.30 25.41
N LYS A 179 2.64 -15.12 24.59
CA LYS A 179 1.92 -16.34 25.06
C LYS A 179 2.81 -17.29 25.91
N CYS A 180 4.10 -17.36 25.59
CA CYS A 180 5.09 -18.13 26.36
C CYS A 180 5.50 -17.47 27.70
N VAL A 181 5.47 -16.15 27.79
CA VAL A 181 5.69 -15.38 29.04
C VAL A 181 4.59 -15.71 30.04
N ASP A 182 3.32 -15.71 29.59
CA ASP A 182 2.17 -16.01 30.45
C ASP A 182 2.21 -17.44 30.97
N ALA A 183 2.50 -18.40 30.10
CA ALA A 183 2.62 -19.81 30.47
C ALA A 183 3.77 -20.05 31.46
N CYS A 184 4.92 -19.39 31.26
CA CYS A 184 6.05 -19.48 32.18
C CYS A 184 5.73 -18.85 33.53
N THR A 185 5.12 -17.66 33.54
CA THR A 185 4.69 -16.96 34.76
C THR A 185 3.78 -17.84 35.61
N LYS A 186 2.78 -18.48 34.99
CA LYS A 186 1.87 -19.40 35.69
C LYS A 186 2.59 -20.62 36.28
N THR A 187 3.63 -21.12 35.62
CA THR A 187 4.39 -22.29 36.07
C THR A 187 5.36 -21.92 37.20
N MET A 188 6.13 -20.86 37.02
CA MET A 188 7.09 -20.36 38.01
C MET A 188 6.40 -19.83 39.27
N GLY A 189 5.19 -19.26 39.11
CA GLY A 189 4.37 -18.82 40.24
C GLY A 189 4.00 -19.95 41.20
N LYS A 190 3.82 -21.19 40.70
CA LYS A 190 3.60 -22.37 41.56
C LYS A 190 4.82 -22.72 42.42
N GLU A 191 6.01 -22.36 41.97
CA GLU A 191 7.28 -22.55 42.68
C GLU A 191 7.66 -21.32 43.51
N GLY A 192 6.80 -20.29 43.59
CA GLY A 192 7.08 -19.04 44.32
C GLY A 192 8.15 -18.16 43.67
N LYS A 193 8.41 -18.33 42.37
CA LYS A 193 9.51 -17.68 41.65
C LYS A 193 9.00 -16.76 40.54
N LYS A 194 9.81 -15.76 40.17
CA LYS A 194 9.53 -14.90 39.01
C LYS A 194 9.64 -15.69 37.70
N THR A 195 8.95 -15.22 36.65
CA THR A 195 9.06 -15.81 35.30
C THR A 195 10.51 -15.86 34.80
N LEU A 196 10.82 -16.85 33.95
CA LEU A 196 12.10 -16.96 33.25
C LEU A 196 12.07 -16.36 31.85
N ILE A 197 10.88 -16.07 31.33
CA ILE A 197 10.69 -15.47 30.01
C ILE A 197 10.02 -14.11 30.21
N GLY A 198 10.52 -13.08 29.53
CA GLY A 198 9.95 -11.74 29.60
C GLY A 198 10.37 -10.88 28.43
N TYR A 199 9.83 -9.67 28.38
CA TYR A 199 10.27 -8.64 27.44
C TYR A 199 11.56 -8.00 27.96
N MET A 200 12.69 -8.47 27.46
CA MET A 200 14.02 -8.00 27.84
C MET A 200 14.99 -8.09 26.66
N SER A 201 16.03 -7.27 26.67
CA SER A 201 17.10 -7.40 25.68
C SER A 201 17.98 -8.60 26.00
N GLU A 202 18.72 -9.10 25.02
CA GLU A 202 19.67 -10.21 25.22
C GLU A 202 20.76 -9.82 26.23
N ASN A 203 21.24 -8.59 26.18
CA ASN A 203 22.20 -8.07 27.15
C ASN A 203 21.64 -7.98 28.57
N GLN A 204 20.34 -7.69 28.72
CA GLN A 204 19.66 -7.65 30.01
C GLN A 204 19.35 -9.06 30.54
N ALA A 205 19.03 -10.01 29.66
CA ALA A 205 18.89 -11.42 30.02
C ALA A 205 20.21 -12.02 30.50
N ASN A 206 21.33 -11.61 29.90
CA ASN A 206 22.66 -12.04 30.30
C ASN A 206 23.16 -11.35 31.57
N ASP A 207 22.91 -10.06 31.76
CA ASP A 207 23.21 -9.36 33.00
C ASP A 207 22.06 -8.43 33.38
N PRO A 208 21.30 -8.74 34.44
CA PRO A 208 20.20 -7.91 34.91
C PRO A 208 20.58 -6.47 35.25
N LYS A 209 21.87 -6.18 35.48
CA LYS A 209 22.37 -4.82 35.75
C LYS A 209 22.46 -3.96 34.49
N ASN A 210 22.44 -4.56 33.30
CA ASN A 210 22.48 -3.82 32.04
C ASN A 210 21.17 -3.05 31.85
N LYS A 211 21.28 -1.72 31.82
CA LYS A 211 20.17 -0.84 31.47
C LYS A 211 19.98 -0.81 29.96
N ILE A 212 18.72 -0.83 29.52
CA ILE A 212 18.37 -0.71 28.11
C ILE A 212 18.80 0.67 27.60
N ARG A 213 19.75 0.70 26.66
CA ARG A 213 20.12 1.92 25.94
C ARG A 213 19.09 2.16 24.86
N TRP A 214 18.16 3.07 25.09
CA TRP A 214 17.12 3.40 24.11
C TRP A 214 17.72 4.07 22.87
N ILE A 215 18.55 5.08 23.06
CA ILE A 215 19.15 5.84 21.95
C ILE A 215 20.51 5.22 21.61
N ARG A 216 20.65 4.74 20.37
CA ARG A 216 21.87 4.11 19.83
C ARG A 216 22.28 4.80 18.52
N PRO A 217 23.56 4.78 18.14
CA PRO A 217 24.00 5.34 16.86
C PRO A 217 23.21 4.80 15.68
N ARG A 218 22.95 3.48 15.63
CA ARG A 218 22.12 2.87 14.58
C ARG A 218 20.68 3.40 14.57
N SER A 219 20.04 3.52 15.73
CA SER A 219 18.68 4.06 15.83
C SER A 219 18.62 5.53 15.42
N PHE A 220 19.67 6.30 15.71
CA PHE A 220 19.79 7.69 15.27
C PHE A 220 19.91 7.80 13.75
N ILE A 221 20.76 6.97 13.13
CA ILE A 221 20.90 6.91 11.66
C ILE A 221 19.55 6.57 11.00
N TYR A 222 18.85 5.54 11.48
CA TYR A 222 17.53 5.18 10.95
C TYR A 222 16.49 6.28 11.18
N GLY A 223 16.52 6.94 12.34
CA GLY A 223 15.64 8.07 12.65
C GLY A 223 15.84 9.25 11.72
N ILE A 224 17.10 9.64 11.47
CA ILE A 224 17.43 10.72 10.52
C ILE A 224 16.99 10.34 9.12
N LEU A 225 17.30 9.14 8.65
CA LEU A 225 16.95 8.70 7.30
C LEU A 225 15.43 8.69 7.10
N LEU A 226 14.68 8.18 8.07
CA LEU A 226 13.21 8.22 8.06
C LEU A 226 12.70 9.67 8.03
N LEU A 227 13.27 10.56 8.85
CA LEU A 227 12.88 11.97 8.89
C LEU A 227 13.16 12.66 7.55
N CYS A 228 14.31 12.42 6.92
CA CYS A 228 14.63 12.94 5.59
C CYS A 228 13.62 12.48 4.54
N VAL A 229 13.23 11.20 4.54
CA VAL A 229 12.22 10.68 3.62
C VAL A 229 10.87 11.35 3.88
N LEU A 230 10.42 11.42 5.14
CA LEU A 230 9.14 12.05 5.49
C LEU A 230 9.10 13.53 5.12
N ILE A 231 10.16 14.29 5.41
CA ILE A 231 10.27 15.70 5.05
C ILE A 231 10.23 15.86 3.53
N THR A 232 11.00 15.05 2.79
CA THR A 232 11.00 15.10 1.32
C THR A 232 9.62 14.79 0.76
N SER A 233 8.94 13.76 1.27
CA SER A 233 7.58 13.41 0.86
C SER A 233 6.58 14.52 1.16
N VAL A 234 6.66 15.18 2.33
CA VAL A 234 5.79 16.30 2.69
C VAL A 234 6.04 17.50 1.78
N ILE A 235 7.30 17.83 1.49
CA ILE A 235 7.66 18.92 0.57
C ILE A 235 7.13 18.62 -0.84
N LEU A 236 7.31 17.40 -1.34
CA LEU A 236 6.80 16.98 -2.65
C LEU A 236 5.27 17.02 -2.70
N LEU A 237 4.59 16.60 -1.64
CA LEU A 237 3.13 16.63 -1.55
C LEU A 237 2.59 18.06 -1.46
N TYR A 238 3.24 18.93 -0.69
CA TYR A 238 2.86 20.34 -0.55
C TYR A 238 3.04 21.11 -1.87
N ASN A 239 4.12 20.84 -2.59
CA ASN A 239 4.41 21.47 -3.89
C ASN A 239 3.69 20.82 -5.08
N ARG A 240 2.86 19.80 -4.84
CA ARG A 240 2.14 19.09 -5.89
C ARG A 240 1.06 19.99 -6.49
N ILE A 241 1.14 20.22 -7.79
CA ILE A 241 0.08 20.91 -8.55
C ILE A 241 -1.11 19.94 -8.69
N PRO A 242 -2.32 20.28 -8.21
CA PRO A 242 -3.49 19.39 -8.24
C PRO A 242 -4.21 19.37 -9.60
N LEU A 243 -3.46 19.58 -10.68
CA LEU A 243 -3.91 19.49 -12.06
C LEU A 243 -2.95 18.56 -12.80
N TYR A 244 -3.50 17.73 -13.68
CA TYR A 244 -2.70 16.92 -14.58
C TYR A 244 -3.21 17.10 -16.01
N ALA A 245 -2.28 17.22 -16.95
CA ALA A 245 -2.58 17.38 -18.37
C ALA A 245 -1.63 16.54 -19.20
N ASN A 246 -2.20 15.72 -20.09
CA ASN A 246 -1.47 14.94 -21.06
C ASN A 246 -2.00 15.24 -22.45
N ILE A 247 -1.16 15.84 -23.30
CA ILE A 247 -1.54 16.23 -24.65
C ILE A 247 -0.70 15.40 -25.60
N LEU A 248 -1.36 14.56 -26.40
CA LEU A 248 -0.72 13.67 -27.36
C LEU A 248 -1.27 13.98 -28.77
N PRO A 249 -0.42 13.95 -29.81
CA PRO A 249 -0.89 14.09 -31.18
C PRO A 249 -1.83 12.94 -31.52
N ASP A 250 -2.91 13.25 -32.24
CA ASP A 250 -3.81 12.22 -32.75
C ASP A 250 -3.07 11.37 -33.79
N ARG A 251 -3.19 10.04 -33.67
CA ARG A 251 -2.56 9.09 -34.59
C ARG A 251 -3.47 8.73 -35.76
N ILE A 252 -4.78 8.96 -35.62
CA ILE A 252 -5.79 8.59 -36.62
C ILE A 252 -5.95 9.73 -37.61
N VAL A 253 -6.09 10.97 -37.13
CA VAL A 253 -6.28 12.14 -37.98
C VAL A 253 -4.93 12.83 -38.22
N GLN A 254 -4.46 12.78 -39.46
CA GLN A 254 -3.21 13.41 -39.86
C GLN A 254 -3.35 14.94 -39.97
N PRO A 255 -2.23 15.68 -39.84
CA PRO A 255 -2.17 17.10 -40.18
C PRO A 255 -2.76 17.34 -41.58
N MET A 256 -3.60 18.35 -41.74
CA MET A 256 -4.20 18.67 -43.04
C MET A 256 -4.23 20.18 -43.31
N GLU A 257 -4.18 20.54 -44.58
CA GLU A 257 -4.40 21.91 -45.04
C GLU A 257 -5.89 22.12 -45.32
N ILE A 258 -6.39 23.30 -44.93
CA ILE A 258 -7.76 23.74 -45.18
C ILE A 258 -7.69 24.89 -46.19
N PRO A 259 -8.70 25.05 -47.06
CA PRO A 259 -8.80 26.21 -47.94
C PRO A 259 -8.59 27.53 -47.19
N GLY A 260 -7.65 28.35 -47.66
CA GLY A 260 -7.22 29.59 -46.99
C GLY A 260 -5.81 29.57 -46.38
N GLU A 261 -4.93 28.65 -46.80
CA GLU A 261 -3.54 28.51 -46.31
C GLU A 261 -3.43 28.22 -44.80
N ILE A 262 -4.45 27.55 -44.25
CA ILE A 262 -4.50 27.19 -42.83
C ILE A 262 -4.08 25.73 -42.67
N VAL A 263 -3.05 25.49 -41.87
CA VAL A 263 -2.63 24.14 -41.48
C VAL A 263 -3.22 23.81 -40.13
N ARG A 264 -3.89 22.66 -40.06
CA ARG A 264 -4.59 22.17 -38.85
C ARG A 264 -3.93 20.90 -38.33
N ASN A 265 -3.60 20.90 -37.03
CA ASN A 265 -3.13 19.73 -36.29
C ASN A 265 -4.11 19.30 -35.21
N PHE A 266 -4.22 17.98 -35.01
CA PHE A 266 -5.15 17.37 -34.07
C PHE A 266 -4.40 16.72 -32.90
N TYR A 267 -4.88 16.98 -31.69
CA TYR A 267 -4.32 16.44 -30.46
C TYR A 267 -5.45 15.96 -29.54
N ASN A 268 -5.19 14.85 -28.85
CA ASN A 268 -6.00 14.37 -27.75
C ASN A 268 -5.39 14.86 -26.44
N ALA A 269 -6.15 15.62 -25.69
CA ALA A 269 -5.77 16.20 -24.42
C ALA A 269 -6.58 15.57 -23.29
N GLN A 270 -5.94 14.75 -22.49
CA GLN A 270 -6.50 14.24 -21.25
C GLN A 270 -6.19 15.24 -20.14
N LEU A 271 -7.23 15.86 -19.58
CA LEU A 271 -7.13 16.80 -18.49
C LEU A 271 -7.77 16.19 -17.24
N SER A 272 -7.08 16.26 -16.12
CA SER A 272 -7.55 15.73 -14.84
C SER A 272 -7.51 16.80 -13.76
N ASN A 273 -8.65 16.98 -13.11
CA ASN A 273 -8.82 17.85 -11.96
C ASN A 273 -8.87 17.00 -10.70
N MET A 274 -7.85 17.16 -9.85
CA MET A 274 -7.75 16.42 -8.59
C MET A 274 -8.19 17.27 -7.38
N THR A 275 -8.83 18.40 -7.61
CA THR A 275 -9.45 19.23 -6.56
C THR A 275 -10.90 18.83 -6.34
N PHE A 276 -11.43 19.19 -5.17
CA PHE A 276 -12.83 18.94 -4.79
C PHE A 276 -13.83 19.94 -5.39
N GLU A 277 -13.36 20.89 -6.20
CA GLU A 277 -14.19 21.91 -6.83
C GLU A 277 -14.06 21.85 -8.35
N ASN A 278 -15.10 22.25 -9.06
CA ASN A 278 -15.01 22.45 -10.50
C ASN A 278 -14.05 23.60 -10.81
N ARG A 279 -13.23 23.41 -11.84
CA ARG A 279 -12.20 24.38 -12.25
C ARG A 279 -12.33 24.71 -13.73
N LEU A 280 -12.13 25.98 -14.05
CA LEU A 280 -12.12 26.48 -15.42
C LEU A 280 -10.67 26.68 -15.84
N LEU A 281 -10.20 25.83 -16.75
CA LEU A 281 -8.84 25.86 -17.27
C LEU A 281 -8.79 26.62 -18.59
N ASN A 282 -7.84 27.54 -18.70
CA ASN A 282 -7.54 28.26 -19.93
C ASN A 282 -6.26 27.70 -20.55
N VAL A 283 -6.28 27.43 -21.85
CA VAL A 283 -5.12 26.96 -22.62
C VAL A 283 -4.59 28.11 -23.47
N SER A 284 -3.29 28.38 -23.36
CA SER A 284 -2.63 29.45 -24.10
C SER A 284 -1.33 28.94 -24.72
N VAL A 285 -0.87 29.57 -25.79
CA VAL A 285 0.47 29.33 -26.33
C VAL A 285 1.44 30.23 -25.60
N GLU A 286 2.47 29.66 -24.96
CA GLU A 286 3.52 30.43 -24.30
C GLU A 286 4.70 30.65 -25.24
N GLU A 287 5.13 29.59 -25.94
CA GLU A 287 6.24 29.63 -26.88
C GLU A 287 5.90 28.83 -28.13
N SER A 288 6.26 29.36 -29.30
CA SER A 288 6.14 28.68 -30.58
C SER A 288 7.33 28.97 -31.47
N THR A 289 7.90 27.94 -32.07
CA THR A 289 8.93 28.11 -33.13
C THR A 289 8.34 28.54 -34.47
N LEU A 290 7.01 28.70 -34.55
CA LEU A 290 6.30 29.15 -35.75
C LEU A 290 6.24 30.69 -35.81
N PRO A 291 6.41 31.28 -37.01
CA PRO A 291 6.38 32.75 -37.18
C PRO A 291 4.96 33.33 -37.16
N SER A 292 3.92 32.49 -37.30
CA SER A 292 2.51 32.90 -37.40
C SER A 292 1.75 32.66 -36.10
N PRO A 293 0.71 33.47 -35.80
CA PRO A 293 -0.16 33.23 -34.65
C PRO A 293 -0.87 31.88 -34.77
N ILE A 294 -1.01 31.18 -33.64
CA ILE A 294 -1.68 29.89 -33.54
C ILE A 294 -3.05 30.11 -32.91
N ARG A 295 -4.11 29.70 -33.62
CA ARG A 295 -5.46 29.65 -33.09
C ARG A 295 -5.70 28.28 -32.46
N ILE A 296 -6.13 28.27 -31.20
CA ILE A 296 -6.49 27.06 -30.46
C ILE A 296 -8.01 26.90 -30.50
N LEU A 297 -8.49 25.75 -30.96
CA LEU A 297 -9.89 25.34 -30.83
C LEU A 297 -9.94 24.14 -29.89
N LEU A 298 -10.79 24.20 -28.87
CA LEU A 298 -10.83 23.18 -27.81
C LEU A 298 -12.26 22.65 -27.69
N GLY A 299 -12.47 21.35 -27.87
CA GLY A 299 -13.81 20.75 -27.79
C GLY A 299 -14.84 21.28 -28.81
N GLY A 300 -14.39 21.96 -29.88
CA GLY A 300 -15.25 22.57 -30.90
C GLY A 300 -15.70 24.01 -30.59
N THR A 301 -15.30 24.60 -29.46
CA THR A 301 -15.54 26.02 -29.17
C THR A 301 -14.39 26.89 -29.69
N GLN A 302 -14.71 28.16 -30.03
CA GLN A 302 -13.71 29.15 -30.42
C GLN A 302 -12.95 29.74 -29.21
N THR A 303 -13.39 29.41 -27.99
CA THR A 303 -12.78 29.86 -26.73
C THR A 303 -11.84 28.79 -26.19
N PRO A 304 -10.60 29.14 -25.80
CA PRO A 304 -9.63 28.18 -25.32
C PRO A 304 -9.81 27.89 -23.80
N SER A 305 -11.06 27.76 -23.35
CA SER A 305 -11.42 27.58 -21.94
C SER A 305 -12.34 26.39 -21.77
N VAL A 306 -12.07 25.53 -20.79
CA VAL A 306 -12.90 24.37 -20.47
C VAL A 306 -13.09 24.20 -18.97
N GLU A 307 -14.31 23.85 -18.58
CA GLU A 307 -14.65 23.48 -17.21
C GLU A 307 -14.45 21.97 -17.01
N ILE A 308 -13.72 21.60 -15.96
CA ILE A 308 -13.49 20.22 -15.56
C ILE A 308 -14.11 20.00 -14.20
N GLN A 309 -14.90 18.93 -14.08
CA GLN A 309 -15.56 18.55 -12.83
C GLN A 309 -14.55 18.16 -11.75
N ALA A 310 -14.92 18.35 -10.49
CA ALA A 310 -14.15 17.90 -9.34
C ALA A 310 -13.81 16.40 -9.43
N ASN A 311 -12.59 16.02 -9.04
CA ASN A 311 -12.08 14.64 -8.98
C ASN A 311 -12.36 13.79 -10.26
N SER A 312 -12.26 14.41 -11.43
CA SER A 312 -12.59 13.76 -12.70
C SER A 312 -11.44 13.84 -13.70
N VAL A 313 -11.45 12.90 -14.64
CA VAL A 313 -10.59 12.90 -15.84
C VAL A 313 -11.50 13.08 -17.05
N GLN A 314 -11.20 14.06 -17.88
CA GLN A 314 -11.98 14.35 -19.08
C GLN A 314 -11.04 14.48 -20.28
N ASP A 315 -11.45 13.84 -21.39
CA ASP A 315 -10.70 13.86 -22.63
C ASP A 315 -11.28 14.90 -23.58
N PHE A 316 -10.43 15.79 -24.07
CA PHE A 316 -10.76 16.85 -25.00
C PHE A 316 -9.95 16.72 -26.28
N ARG A 317 -10.53 17.16 -27.40
CA ARG A 317 -9.78 17.36 -28.64
C ARG A 317 -9.29 18.80 -28.70
N ILE A 318 -7.98 18.96 -28.85
CA ILE A 318 -7.34 20.25 -29.12
C ILE A 318 -6.97 20.27 -30.60
N ILE A 319 -7.40 21.33 -31.27
CA ILE A 319 -7.08 21.58 -32.66
C ILE A 319 -6.25 22.86 -32.70
N LEU A 320 -5.07 22.79 -33.30
CA LEU A 320 -4.20 23.93 -33.51
C LEU A 320 -4.22 24.33 -34.98
N GLU A 321 -4.53 25.58 -35.23
CA GLU A 321 -4.55 26.17 -36.57
C GLU A 321 -3.50 27.25 -36.67
N THR A 322 -2.78 27.28 -37.78
CA THR A 322 -1.86 28.38 -38.09
C THR A 322 -1.93 28.71 -39.57
N THR A 323 -1.76 29.99 -39.91
CA THR A 323 -1.72 30.46 -41.29
C THR A 323 -0.29 30.40 -41.81
N LEU A 324 -0.05 29.63 -42.85
CA LEU A 324 1.27 29.44 -43.48
C LEU A 324 1.29 30.14 -44.84
N LYS A 325 1.77 31.39 -44.86
CA LYS A 325 1.95 32.15 -46.11
C LYS A 325 2.94 31.45 -47.03
N SER A 326 2.66 31.47 -48.33
CA SER A 326 3.46 30.85 -49.40
C SER A 326 4.97 31.16 -49.36
N SER A 327 5.38 32.33 -48.87
CA SER A 327 6.79 32.73 -48.74
C SER A 327 7.61 31.91 -47.72
N ASN A 328 6.94 31.25 -46.77
CA ASN A 328 7.59 30.45 -45.70
C ASN A 328 7.53 28.93 -45.98
N ARG A 329 7.03 28.50 -47.15
CA ARG A 329 6.89 27.07 -47.51
C ARG A 329 8.23 26.39 -47.82
N SER A 330 9.27 27.15 -48.21
CA SER A 330 10.51 26.62 -48.78
C SER A 330 11.65 26.40 -47.76
N GLN A 331 11.55 26.87 -46.51
CA GLN A 331 12.63 26.75 -45.54
C GLN A 331 12.10 26.34 -44.15
N SER A 332 12.75 25.32 -43.58
CA SER A 332 12.80 24.95 -42.15
C SER A 332 11.77 23.95 -41.60
N GLN A 333 12.28 22.78 -41.19
CA GLN A 333 11.74 21.77 -40.26
C GLN A 333 10.30 21.26 -40.45
N THR A 334 10.17 19.96 -40.72
CA THR A 334 8.87 19.23 -40.82
C THR A 334 8.09 19.17 -39.50
N SER A 335 8.75 19.47 -38.38
CA SER A 335 8.20 19.47 -37.04
C SER A 335 8.68 20.70 -36.28
N HIS A 336 7.74 21.53 -35.87
CA HIS A 336 7.93 22.66 -34.97
C HIS A 336 7.55 22.28 -33.54
N GLN A 337 8.10 22.96 -32.53
CA GLN A 337 7.70 22.74 -31.14
C GLN A 337 6.82 23.89 -30.66
N ILE A 338 5.72 23.55 -30.01
CA ILE A 338 4.79 24.50 -29.39
C ILE A 338 4.67 24.13 -27.91
N THR A 339 4.93 25.10 -27.03
CA THR A 339 4.71 24.95 -25.59
C THR A 339 3.36 25.54 -25.23
N LEU A 340 2.41 24.67 -24.90
CA LEU A 340 1.10 25.03 -24.38
C LEU A 340 1.18 25.24 -22.88
N LYS A 341 0.59 26.34 -22.41
CA LYS A 341 0.44 26.69 -21.01
C LYS A 341 -1.03 26.62 -20.62
N ILE A 342 -1.33 25.74 -19.68
CA ILE A 342 -2.67 25.52 -19.12
C ILE A 342 -2.69 26.20 -17.75
N THR A 343 -3.61 27.13 -17.55
CA THR A 343 -3.74 27.90 -16.30
C THR A 343 -5.16 27.83 -15.77
N ASP A 344 -5.34 27.62 -14.47
CA ASP A 344 -6.64 27.80 -13.82
C ASP A 344 -7.00 29.31 -13.77
N SER A 345 -8.23 29.63 -14.15
CA SER A 345 -8.79 30.97 -14.14
C SER A 345 -8.89 31.55 -12.72
N LYS A 346 -9.21 30.71 -11.72
CA LYS A 346 -9.37 31.16 -10.32
C LYS A 346 -8.03 31.24 -9.58
N ASN A 347 -7.15 30.25 -9.77
CA ASN A 347 -5.86 30.20 -9.09
C ASN A 347 -4.70 30.14 -10.08
N LYS A 348 -4.09 31.30 -10.31
CA LYS A 348 -2.95 31.43 -11.24
C LYS A 348 -1.71 30.62 -10.83
N ASN A 349 -1.64 30.08 -9.60
CA ASN A 349 -0.53 29.22 -9.19
C ASN A 349 -0.61 27.82 -9.83
N TYR A 350 -1.79 27.41 -10.29
CA TYR A 350 -1.95 26.14 -10.99
C TYR A 350 -1.67 26.34 -12.48
N GLN A 351 -0.40 26.17 -12.85
CA GLN A 351 0.07 26.26 -14.23
C GLN A 351 0.75 24.96 -14.64
N LEU A 352 0.39 24.45 -15.82
CA LEU A 352 1.06 23.32 -16.43
C LEU A 352 1.61 23.74 -17.79
N LYS A 353 2.84 23.32 -18.08
CA LYS A 353 3.48 23.54 -19.37
C LYS A 353 3.64 22.20 -20.08
N LYS A 354 3.26 22.13 -21.35
CA LYS A 354 3.38 20.93 -22.18
C LYS A 354 3.88 21.31 -23.57
N THR A 355 5.06 20.81 -23.91
CA THR A 355 5.64 20.98 -25.25
C THR A 355 5.16 19.85 -26.15
N ILE A 356 4.60 20.21 -27.31
CA ILE A 356 4.04 19.30 -28.29
C ILE A 356 4.61 19.58 -29.68
N PRO A 357 4.77 18.56 -30.55
CA PRO A 357 5.21 18.75 -31.92
C PRO A 357 4.04 19.20 -32.80
N PHE A 358 4.27 20.24 -33.60
CA PHE A 358 3.40 20.70 -34.68
C PHE A 358 4.01 20.28 -36.02
N ARG A 359 3.28 19.46 -36.77
CA ARG A 359 3.75 18.91 -38.05
C ARG A 359 3.12 19.66 -39.22
N ILE A 360 3.91 19.91 -40.25
CA ILE A 360 3.43 20.45 -41.52
C ILE A 360 3.19 19.24 -42.45
N PRO A 361 2.02 19.09 -43.08
CA PRO A 361 1.76 17.98 -43.98
C PRO A 361 2.65 18.01 -45.22
N ILE A 362 3.06 16.83 -45.68
CA ILE A 362 4.00 16.65 -46.81
C ILE A 362 3.41 17.21 -48.11
N SER A 363 2.08 17.26 -48.25
CA SER A 363 1.39 17.82 -49.43
C SER A 363 1.71 19.31 -49.68
N ILE A 364 2.18 20.04 -48.68
CA ILE A 364 2.54 21.47 -48.79
C ILE A 364 3.99 21.65 -49.26
N GLN A 365 4.80 20.58 -49.23
CA GLN A 365 6.23 20.63 -49.52
C GLN A 365 6.58 20.49 -51.01
N ASN A 366 5.64 20.00 -51.83
CA ASN A 366 5.85 19.77 -53.27
C ASN A 366 5.17 20.84 -54.12
#